data_AF-A0A2E3WYZ5-F1
#
_entry.id   AF-A0A2E3WYZ5-F1
#
_cell.length_a   1.000
_cell.length_b   1.000
_cell.length_c   1.000
_cell.angle_alpha   90.00
_cell.angle_beta   90.00
_cell.angle_gamma   90.00
#
_symmetry.space_group_name_H-M   'P 1'
#
loop_
_entity.id
_entity.type
_entity.pdbx_description
1 polymer ?
#
loop_
_entity_poly.entity_id
_entity_poly.type
_entity_poly.pdbx_seq_one_letter_code
_entity_poly.pdbx_strand_id
1 'polypeptide(L)' 'MECNLDARGKATRLVSGSFGVLFGIILGTLFLLDVTPWHLLPYISAASIFGGGFAIFEGWSGWCVVRAIGIRTPL' A
#
# COMPACT_ATOMS: atom_id res chain seq x y z
N MET A 1 20.45 0.08 7.91
CA MET A 1 19.11 0.58 8.22
C MET A 1 18.73 -0.01 9.57
N GLU A 2 18.42 0.82 10.57
CA GLU A 2 17.99 0.30 11.87
C GLU A 2 16.56 -0.25 11.74
N CYS A 3 16.36 -1.51 12.10
CA CYS A 3 15.04 -2.15 12.05
C CYS A 3 14.14 -1.47 13.10
N ASN A 4 13.12 -0.74 12.66
CA ASN A 4 12.20 0.01 13.54
C ASN A 4 10.79 -0.61 13.59
N LEU A 5 10.61 -1.74 12.91
CA LEU A 5 9.32 -2.40 12.74
C LEU A 5 9.36 -3.78 13.39
N ASP A 6 8.38 -4.04 14.26
CA ASP A 6 8.21 -5.35 14.87
C ASP A 6 7.84 -6.40 13.80
N ALA A 7 8.11 -7.68 14.07
CA ALA A 7 7.75 -8.77 13.15
C ALA A 7 6.24 -8.77 12.82
N ARG A 8 5.39 -8.36 13.79
CA ARG A 8 3.95 -8.19 13.57
C ARG A 8 3.64 -6.99 12.66
N GLY A 9 4.24 -5.83 12.94
CA GLY A 9 4.08 -4.62 12.11
C GLY A 9 4.54 -4.83 10.67
N LYS A 10 5.61 -5.62 10.47
CA LYS A 10 6.10 -6.03 9.15
C LYS A 10 5.08 -6.86 8.39
N ALA A 11 4.52 -7.88 9.03
CA ALA A 11 3.49 -8.73 8.41
C ALA A 11 2.23 -7.92 8.07
N THR A 12 1.75 -7.08 8.99
CA THR A 12 0.56 -6.25 8.75
C THR A 12 0.74 -5.29 7.58
N ARG A 13 1.87 -4.58 7.49
CA ARG A 13 2.19 -3.67 6.37
C ARG A 13 2.29 -4.40 5.04
N LEU A 14 2.87 -5.60 5.04
CA LEU A 14 2.97 -6.43 3.83
C LEU A 14 1.61 -6.92 3.35
N VAL A 15 0.78 -7.40 4.27
CA VAL A 15 -0.55 -7.91 3.95
C VAL A 15 -1.45 -6.76 3.49
N SER A 16 -1.52 -5.65 4.23
CA SER A 16 -2.36 -4.51 3.85
C SER A 16 -1.89 -3.86 2.55
N GLY A 17 -0.57 -3.75 2.34
CA GLY A 17 0.01 -3.26 1.09
C GLY A 17 -0.32 -4.17 -0.09
N SER A 18 -0.23 -5.49 0.08
CA SER A 18 -0.60 -6.47 -0.94
C SER A 18 -2.08 -6.38 -1.32
N PHE A 19 -2.97 -6.25 -0.32
CA PHE A 19 -4.39 -6.02 -0.58
C PHE A 19 -4.64 -4.70 -1.32
N GLY A 20 -3.93 -3.63 -0.97
CA GLY A 20 -4.02 -2.34 -1.66
C GLY A 20 -3.60 -2.42 -3.13
N VAL A 21 -2.50 -3.13 -3.43
CA VAL A 21 -2.04 -3.36 -4.80
C VAL A 21 -3.06 -4.20 -5.58
N LEU A 22 -3.55 -5.30 -5.00
CA LEU A 22 -4.56 -6.16 -5.63
C LEU A 22 -5.84 -5.37 -5.94
N PHE A 23 -6.31 -4.56 -5.00
CA PHE A 23 -7.47 -3.70 -5.20
C PHE A 23 -7.24 -2.68 -6.33
N GLY A 24 -6.06 -2.05 -6.37
CA GLY A 24 -5.69 -1.14 -7.45
C GLY A 24 -5.63 -1.81 -8.83
N ILE A 25 -5.13 -3.04 -8.92
CA ILE A 25 -5.11 -3.84 -10.17
C ILE A 25 -6.53 -4.16 -10.63
N ILE A 26 -7.40 -4.58 -9.71
CA ILE A 26 -8.81 -4.87 -10.01
C ILE A 26 -9.48 -3.62 -10.58
N LEU A 27 -9.35 -2.47 -9.90
CA LEU A 27 -9.91 -1.21 -10.37
C LEU A 27 -9.36 -0.78 -11.74
N GLY A 28 -8.05 -0.95 -11.98
CA GLY A 28 -7.44 -0.65 -13.26
C GLY A 28 -7.98 -1.55 -14.38
N THR A 29 -8.21 -2.83 -14.08
CA THR A 29 -8.81 -3.79 -15.02
C THR A 29 -10.26 -3.42 -15.35
N LEU A 30 -11.07 -3.04 -14.35
CA LEU A 30 -12.44 -2.58 -14.58
C LEU A 30 -12.48 -1.32 -15.47
N PHE A 31 -11.53 -0.40 -15.29
CA PHE A 31 -11.39 0.77 -16.16
C PHE A 31 -11.03 0.40 -17.59
N LEU A 32 -10.09 -0.53 -17.80
CA LEU A 32 -9.70 -0.98 -19.15
C LEU A 32 -10.82 -1.72 -19.89
N LEU A 33 -11.73 -2.36 -19.16
CA LEU A 33 -12.92 -3.01 -19.70
C LEU A 33 -14.12 -2.05 -19.89
N ASP A 34 -13.92 -0.76 -19.63
CA ASP A 34 -14.92 0.31 -19.74
C ASP A 34 -16.24 0.02 -19.00
N VAL A 35 -16.14 -0.72 -17.88
CA VAL A 35 -17.30 -1.18 -17.08
C VAL A 35 -17.92 -0.03 -16.28
N THR A 36 -17.17 1.04 -16.06
CA THR A 36 -17.60 2.18 -15.24
C THR A 36 -17.19 3.51 -15.87
N PRO A 37 -18.12 4.49 -16.01
CA PRO A 37 -17.85 5.79 -16.64
C PRO A 37 -17.06 6.76 -15.73
N TRP A 38 -16.39 6.25 -14.70
CA TRP A 38 -15.78 7.07 -13.65
C TRP A 38 -14.40 7.50 -14.09
N HIS A 39 -14.27 8.74 -14.58
CA HIS A 39 -12.98 9.31 -15.00
C HIS A 39 -11.91 9.36 -13.88
N LEU A 40 -12.33 9.23 -12.62
CA LEU A 40 -11.44 9.19 -11.45
C LEU A 40 -10.86 7.79 -11.17
N LEU A 41 -11.45 6.73 -11.70
CA LEU A 41 -11.02 5.34 -11.46
C LEU A 41 -9.53 5.07 -11.75
N PRO A 42 -8.93 5.56 -12.87
CA PRO A 42 -7.52 5.32 -13.14
C PRO A 42 -6.60 6.00 -12.11
N TYR A 43 -6.99 7.18 -11.61
CA TYR A 43 -6.23 7.87 -10.57
C TYR A 43 -6.31 7.14 -9.22
N ILE A 44 -7.49 6.60 -8.87
CA ILE A 44 -7.67 5.80 -7.64
C ILE A 44 -6.90 4.47 -7.75
N SER A 45 -6.94 3.82 -8.91
CA SER A 45 -6.15 2.62 -9.19
C SER A 45 -4.65 2.89 -9.03
N ALA A 46 -4.14 3.95 -9.65
CA ALA A 46 -2.75 4.35 -9.53
C ALA A 46 -2.38 4.65 -8.06
N ALA A 47 -3.16 5.47 -7.35
CA ALA A 47 -2.92 5.79 -5.95
C ALA A 47 -2.91 4.54 -5.06
N SER A 48 -3.79 3.58 -5.33
CA SER A 48 -3.88 2.31 -4.57
C SER A 48 -2.67 1.41 -4.83
N ILE A 49 -2.19 1.32 -6.08
CA ILE A 49 -1.00 0.55 -6.44
C ILE A 49 0.25 1.19 -5.83
N PHE A 50 0.42 2.51 -5.95
CA PHE A 50 1.57 3.22 -5.38
C PHE A 50 1.56 3.18 -3.85
N GLY A 51 0.41 3.44 -3.22
CA GLY A 51 0.27 3.38 -1.77
C GLY A 51 0.46 1.97 -1.20
N GLY A 52 -0.10 0.95 -1.87
CA GLY A 52 0.09 -0.45 -1.50
C GLY A 52 1.54 -0.91 -1.70
N GLY A 53 2.16 -0.53 -2.81
CA GLY A 53 3.57 -0.82 -3.09
C GLY A 53 4.52 -0.17 -2.07
N PHE A 54 4.23 1.06 -1.65
CA PHE A 54 4.99 1.73 -0.60
C PHE A 54 4.88 1.00 0.74
N ALA A 55 3.67 0.55 1.13
CA ALA A 55 3.48 -0.24 2.34
C ALA A 55 4.22 -1.60 2.30
N ILE A 56 4.29 -2.24 1.12
CA ILE A 56 5.09 -3.45 0.91
C ILE A 56 6.58 -3.15 1.08
N PHE A 57 7.07 -2.06 0.49
CA PHE A 57 8.48 -1.66 0.60
C PHE A 57 8.90 -1.37 2.05
N GLU A 58 8.09 -0.63 2.81
CA GLU A 58 8.34 -0.39 4.23
C GLU A 58 8.33 -1.69 5.05
N GLY A 59 7.43 -2.61 4.72
CA GLY A 59 7.39 -3.95 5.33
C GLY A 59 8.62 -4.80 5.00
N TRP A 60 9.05 -4.85 3.73
CA TRP A 60 10.22 -5.62 3.31
C TRP A 60 11.52 -5.12 3.92
N SER A 61 11.73 -3.80 3.89
CA SER A 61 12.90 -3.14 4.47
C SER A 61 12.95 -3.22 6.00
N GLY A 62 11.83 -3.58 6.65
CA GLY A 62 11.72 -3.58 8.11
C GLY A 62 11.82 -2.17 8.71
N TRP A 63 11.57 -1.16 7.89
CA TRP A 63 11.74 0.24 8.24
C TRP A 63 10.51 1.04 7.85
N CYS A 64 9.86 1.62 8.87
CA CYS A 64 8.66 2.43 8.73
C CYS A 64 9.04 3.90 8.81
N VAL A 65 8.83 4.65 7.72
CA VAL A 65 9.11 6.10 7.66
C VAL A 65 8.28 6.85 8.70
N VAL A 66 7.04 6.43 8.90
CA VAL A 66 6.08 7.04 9.83
C VAL A 66 6.60 7.00 11.28
N ARG A 67 7.22 5.89 11.71
CA ARG A 67 7.87 5.82 13.02
C ARG A 67 9.16 6.63 13.07
N ALA A 68 9.90 6.71 11.95
CA ALA A 68 11.13 7.49 11.87
C ALA A 68 10.89 9.01 12.02
N ILE A 69 9.74 9.51 11.56
CA ILE A 69 9.32 10.91 11.76
C ILE A 69 8.66 11.16 13.13
N GLY A 70 8.67 10.17 14.04
CA GLY A 70 8.20 10.31 15.42
C GLY A 70 6.72 10.02 15.66
N ILE A 71 5.97 9.57 14.65
CA ILE A 71 4.56 9.19 14.82
C ILE A 71 4.50 7.79 15.43
N ARG A 72 3.97 7.71 16.66
CA ARG A 72 3.74 6.42 17.34
C ARG A 72 2.60 5.68 16.66
N THR A 73 2.94 4.64 15.91
CA THR A 73 1.96 3.66 15.43
C THR A 73 1.84 2.54 16.47
N PRO A 74 0.63 2.17 16.93
CA PRO A 74 0.44 1.13 17.94
C PRO A 74 0.68 -0.30 17.43
N LEU A 75 0.94 -0.45 16.13
CA LEU A 75 1.33 -1.69 15.45
C LEU A 75 2.82 -1.96 15.60
#